data_AF-A0A225AJ09-F1
#
_entry.id   AF-A0A225AJ09-F1
#
_cell.length_a   1.000
_cell.length_b   1.000
_cell.length_c   1.000
_cell.angle_alpha   90.00
_cell.angle_beta   90.00
_cell.angle_gamma   90.00
#
_symmetry.space_group_name_H-M   'P 1'
#
loop_
_entity.id
_entity.type
_entity.pdbx_description
1 polymer ?
#
loop_
_entity_poly.entity_id
_entity_poly.type
_entity_poly.pdbx_seq_one_letter_code
_entity_poly.pdbx_strand_id
1 'polypeptide(L)'
;MGSEVAITLATAKPKLIILAPRNKAKINPVLEAIRGFDENVQTAFVQLDLLDNPTVIEAVGKIKNITPQNCFLLKDGLPDEKGSIIRLVETVNALARHYPIPVSNTHSYTMSAMATTPHGLTTVQLDRYLEYIGLPQQFRRPEKPELNAEFLTALHIHHIAAFPYENLSLHYTKSVDISLDVQHLYQKFLRNGRGGYCMETSVLFNHILRGLGFRAYLTGARIRPRKDGIPQGPYSGWCHVVNIIVLPDGSRYSCDVGFGGDGPTKPLPLISGNTIVNLGLQEVRFQYKVIPGYLTEPQKLWVYQYRNGATKPWSSFYAFGEDEWLPRDFEAINYWTSTYPGNHQTYTMLIVRFLKRPDSGIYGKVMLVNGDVKQNLGGKTSLLLTCKTEDERIEVLKSTFNITLTDEEREGIKGRVAELRSFPN
;
A
#
# COMPACT_ATOMS: atom_id res chain seq x y z
N MET A 1 18.25 -0.03 32.35
CA MET A 1 17.63 0.91 31.38
C MET A 1 16.40 1.62 31.96
N GLY A 2 15.20 1.04 32.02
CA GLY A 2 13.99 1.76 32.50
C GLY A 2 14.07 2.34 33.93
N SER A 3 14.63 1.56 34.85
CA SER A 3 14.85 1.97 36.25
C SER A 3 15.87 3.10 36.39
N GLU A 4 17.01 3.00 35.71
CA GLU A 4 18.08 4.01 35.75
C GLU A 4 17.64 5.34 35.11
N VAL A 5 16.83 5.29 34.05
CA VAL A 5 16.26 6.49 33.42
C VAL A 5 15.27 7.17 34.36
N ALA A 6 14.44 6.42 35.08
CA ALA A 6 13.51 6.98 36.06
C ALA A 6 14.24 7.66 37.23
N ILE A 7 15.30 7.03 37.75
CA ILE A 7 16.13 7.60 38.82
C ILE A 7 16.89 8.84 38.30
N THR A 8 17.43 8.79 37.09
CA THR A 8 18.10 9.94 36.45
C THR A 8 17.12 11.10 36.24
N LEU A 9 15.87 10.83 35.84
CA LEU A 9 14.87 11.89 35.69
C LEU A 9 14.40 12.47 37.03
N ALA A 10 14.46 11.72 38.13
CA ALA A 10 14.21 12.27 39.46
C ALA A 10 15.22 13.39 39.82
N THR A 11 16.44 13.35 39.25
CA THR A 11 17.44 14.43 39.44
C THR A 11 16.99 15.78 38.87
N ALA A 12 16.09 15.77 37.88
CA ALA A 12 15.50 16.98 37.30
C ALA A 12 14.31 17.52 38.13
N LYS A 13 14.04 16.94 39.30
CA LYS A 13 12.97 17.32 40.25
C LYS A 13 11.57 17.49 39.61
N PRO A 14 11.09 16.51 38.84
CA PRO A 14 9.74 16.57 38.29
C PRO A 14 8.70 16.48 39.41
N LYS A 15 7.54 17.13 39.22
CA LYS A 15 6.44 17.04 40.18
C LYS A 15 5.87 15.62 40.31
N LEU A 16 5.84 14.87 39.20
CA LEU A 16 5.29 13.52 39.13
C LEU A 16 6.01 12.69 38.06
N ILE A 17 6.35 11.45 38.43
CA ILE A 17 6.83 10.40 37.53
C ILE A 17 5.81 9.27 37.49
N ILE A 18 5.35 8.90 36.29
CA ILE A 18 4.45 7.75 36.10
C ILE A 18 5.27 6.58 35.54
N LEU A 19 5.28 5.47 36.28
CA LEU A 19 5.95 4.23 35.90
C LEU A 19 4.91 3.21 35.43
N ALA A 20 5.10 2.69 34.21
CA ALA A 20 4.11 1.81 33.58
C ALA A 20 4.64 0.44 33.14
N PRO A 21 4.96 -0.48 34.06
CA PRO A 21 5.48 -1.80 33.72
C PRO A 21 4.34 -2.83 33.56
N ARG A 22 4.71 -4.04 33.12
CA ARG A 22 3.82 -5.20 33.18
C ARG A 22 3.58 -5.74 34.60
N ASN A 23 4.57 -5.63 35.50
CA ASN A 23 4.52 -6.24 36.83
C ASN A 23 4.94 -5.25 37.94
N LYS A 24 4.08 -5.08 38.94
CA LYS A 24 4.28 -4.19 40.09
C LYS A 24 5.46 -4.58 40.98
N ALA A 25 5.74 -5.87 41.15
CA ALA A 25 6.76 -6.37 42.08
C ALA A 25 8.19 -5.92 41.70
N LYS A 26 8.43 -5.60 40.41
CA LYS A 26 9.75 -5.16 39.92
C LYS A 26 10.01 -3.66 40.11
N ILE A 27 9.02 -2.90 40.61
CA ILE A 27 9.10 -1.43 40.68
C ILE A 27 9.38 -0.89 42.09
N ASN A 28 9.11 -1.66 43.14
CA ASN A 28 9.34 -1.19 44.52
C ASN A 28 10.77 -0.66 44.75
N PRO A 29 11.85 -1.32 44.28
CA PRO A 29 13.20 -0.78 44.44
C PRO A 29 13.44 0.55 43.71
N VAL A 30 12.73 0.79 42.60
CA VAL A 30 12.83 2.03 41.81
C VAL A 30 12.10 3.17 42.51
N LEU A 31 10.93 2.89 43.11
CA LEU A 31 10.19 3.86 43.91
C LEU A 31 10.96 4.29 45.16
N GLU A 32 11.60 3.34 45.83
CA GLU A 32 12.46 3.61 46.98
C GLU A 32 13.68 4.44 46.57
N ALA A 33 14.33 4.12 45.44
CA ALA A 33 15.45 4.90 44.93
C ALA A 33 15.06 6.34 44.55
N ILE A 34 13.89 6.56 43.94
CA ILE A 34 13.39 7.91 43.63
C ILE A 34 13.13 8.71 44.92
N ARG A 35 12.48 8.09 45.92
CA ARG A 35 12.22 8.73 47.22
C ARG A 35 13.50 9.04 47.99
N GLY A 36 14.48 8.14 47.96
CA GLY A 36 15.79 8.36 48.57
C GLY A 36 16.59 9.47 47.90
N PHE A 37 16.25 9.84 46.65
CA PHE A 37 16.88 10.94 45.94
C PHE A 37 16.18 12.29 46.19
N ASP A 38 14.85 12.35 46.11
CA ASP A 38 14.05 13.52 46.47
C ASP A 38 12.63 13.09 46.90
N GLU A 39 12.32 13.28 48.19
CA GLU A 39 11.04 12.90 48.78
C GLU A 39 9.84 13.70 48.22
N ASN A 40 10.10 14.82 47.54
CA ASN A 40 9.05 15.67 46.96
C ASN A 40 8.60 15.22 45.57
N VAL A 41 9.32 14.28 44.94
CA VAL A 41 8.95 13.74 43.62
C VAL A 41 7.82 12.71 43.81
N GLN A 42 6.61 13.06 43.37
CA GLN A 42 5.49 12.12 43.41
C GLN A 42 5.70 11.00 42.39
N THR A 43 5.23 9.81 42.71
CA THR A 43 5.31 8.64 41.83
C THR A 43 3.96 7.95 41.71
N ALA A 44 3.58 7.56 40.49
CA ALA A 44 2.37 6.78 40.23
C ALA A 44 2.71 5.51 39.44
N PHE A 45 2.01 4.43 39.76
CA PHE A 45 2.13 3.15 39.07
C PHE A 45 0.91 2.91 38.20
N VAL A 46 1.13 2.53 36.93
CA VAL A 46 0.07 2.14 36.01
C VAL A 46 0.45 0.84 35.32
N GLN A 47 -0.27 -0.25 35.58
CA GLN A 47 0.02 -1.50 34.86
C GLN A 47 -0.27 -1.32 33.38
N LEU A 48 0.70 -1.67 32.52
CA LEU A 48 0.58 -1.59 31.08
C LEU A 48 1.21 -2.81 30.42
N ASP A 49 0.39 -3.59 29.72
CA ASP A 49 0.87 -4.56 28.74
C ASP A 49 0.27 -4.23 27.37
N LEU A 50 1.12 -3.84 26.42
CA LEU A 50 0.70 -3.48 25.06
C LEU A 50 0.18 -4.67 24.25
N LEU A 51 0.36 -5.90 24.75
CA LEU A 51 -0.18 -7.11 24.16
C LEU A 51 -1.57 -7.48 24.71
N ASP A 52 -2.04 -6.76 25.74
CA ASP A 52 -3.32 -6.99 26.41
C ASP A 52 -4.17 -5.71 26.40
N ASN A 53 -5.13 -5.68 25.47
CA ASN A 53 -5.99 -4.53 25.19
C ASN A 53 -6.76 -4.01 26.43
N PRO A 54 -7.37 -4.86 27.27
CA PRO A 54 -7.91 -4.47 28.57
C PRO A 54 -6.96 -3.61 29.42
N THR A 55 -5.70 -4.04 29.60
CA THR A 55 -4.71 -3.25 30.35
C THR A 55 -4.36 -1.93 29.69
N VAL A 56 -4.33 -1.86 28.35
CA VAL A 56 -4.09 -0.59 27.63
C VAL A 56 -5.23 0.39 27.91
N ILE A 57 -6.49 -0.06 27.83
CA ILE A 57 -7.66 0.78 28.07
C ILE A 57 -7.68 1.30 29.51
N GLU A 58 -7.43 0.41 30.48
CA GLU A 58 -7.39 0.78 31.89
C GLU A 58 -6.23 1.75 32.19
N ALA A 59 -5.06 1.52 31.61
CA ALA A 59 -3.90 2.40 31.74
C ALA A 59 -4.17 3.80 31.21
N VAL A 60 -4.82 3.90 30.04
CA VAL A 60 -5.21 5.19 29.44
C VAL A 60 -6.18 5.94 30.35
N GLY A 61 -7.19 5.25 30.90
CA GLY A 61 -8.13 5.84 31.86
C GLY A 61 -7.42 6.38 33.11
N LYS A 62 -6.50 5.59 33.69
CA LYS A 62 -5.73 5.99 34.87
C LYS A 62 -4.83 7.19 34.59
N ILE A 63 -4.07 7.17 33.49
CA ILE A 63 -3.14 8.26 33.14
C ILE A 63 -3.91 9.56 32.89
N LYS A 64 -5.06 9.51 32.19
CA LYS A 64 -5.92 10.69 31.98
C LYS A 64 -6.41 11.32 33.29
N ASN A 65 -6.69 10.51 34.30
CA ASN A 65 -7.15 10.99 35.61
C ASN A 65 -6.02 11.48 36.52
N ILE A 66 -4.77 11.08 36.24
CA ILE A 66 -3.59 11.39 37.07
C ILE A 66 -2.88 12.67 36.61
N THR A 67 -3.11 13.17 35.39
CA THR A 67 -2.20 14.14 34.74
C THR A 67 -2.76 15.57 34.69
N PRO A 68 -2.20 16.54 35.44
CA PRO A 68 -2.13 17.94 35.04
C PRO A 68 -0.89 18.20 34.14
N GLN A 69 -0.88 19.34 33.43
CA GLN A 69 0.22 19.79 32.58
C GLN A 69 1.58 19.66 33.32
N ASN A 70 2.49 18.84 32.79
CA ASN A 70 3.87 18.56 33.26
C ASN A 70 4.11 17.25 34.07
N CYS A 71 3.78 16.08 33.51
CA CYS A 71 4.19 14.75 33.99
C CYS A 71 5.01 13.96 32.96
N PHE A 72 6.09 13.29 33.37
CA PHE A 72 6.89 12.42 32.49
C PHE A 72 6.42 10.95 32.60
N LEU A 73 6.27 10.26 31.46
CA LEU A 73 5.92 8.84 31.40
C LEU A 73 7.08 8.04 30.80
N LEU A 74 7.53 7.00 31.52
CA LEU A 74 8.66 6.16 31.12
C LEU A 74 8.21 4.72 30.86
N LYS A 75 8.66 4.19 29.72
CA LYS A 75 8.54 2.78 29.35
C LYS A 75 9.93 2.23 29.04
N ASP A 76 10.31 1.15 29.73
CA ASP A 76 11.45 0.26 29.39
C ASP A 76 12.79 0.92 29.00
N GLY A 77 13.02 2.19 29.34
CA GLY A 77 14.34 2.84 29.30
C GLY A 77 14.77 3.52 28.00
N LEU A 78 13.84 3.98 27.16
CA LEU A 78 14.20 4.83 26.02
C LEU A 78 13.57 6.23 26.17
N PRO A 79 14.37 7.31 26.25
CA PRO A 79 13.87 8.67 26.10
C PRO A 79 13.66 9.01 24.62
N ASP A 80 12.53 9.67 24.30
CA ASP A 80 12.32 10.34 23.02
C ASP A 80 12.61 11.83 23.20
N GLU A 81 13.55 12.38 22.43
CA GLU A 81 14.03 13.75 22.58
C GLU A 81 13.03 14.76 22.01
N LYS A 82 12.67 15.73 22.86
CA LYS A 82 11.83 16.93 22.65
C LYS A 82 10.31 16.72 22.74
N GLY A 83 9.74 17.13 23.87
CA GLY A 83 8.35 17.59 23.99
C GLY A 83 7.32 16.52 24.37
N SER A 84 7.61 15.67 25.36
CA SER A 84 6.97 14.35 25.51
C SER A 84 5.88 14.31 26.60
N ILE A 85 4.77 15.03 26.39
CA ILE A 85 3.49 14.83 27.11
C ILE A 85 2.32 14.93 26.15
N ILE A 86 2.36 15.93 25.27
CA ILE A 86 1.31 16.18 24.28
C ILE A 86 1.24 15.03 23.27
N ARG A 87 2.37 14.42 22.90
CA ARG A 87 2.41 13.34 21.89
C ARG A 87 1.88 11.99 22.34
N LEU A 88 1.95 11.58 23.60
CA LEU A 88 1.38 10.28 24.01
C LEU A 88 -0.14 10.35 24.14
N VAL A 89 -0.68 11.46 24.64
CA VAL A 89 -2.12 11.72 24.61
C VAL A 89 -2.60 11.84 23.16
N GLU A 90 -1.80 12.41 22.26
CA GLU A 90 -2.07 12.40 20.81
C GLU A 90 -1.93 11.02 20.18
N THR A 91 -0.96 10.17 20.56
CA THR A 91 -0.83 8.80 20.05
C THR A 91 -1.98 7.92 20.56
N VAL A 92 -2.37 8.06 21.83
CA VAL A 92 -3.51 7.36 22.42
C VAL A 92 -4.84 7.89 21.87
N ASN A 93 -4.99 9.20 21.67
CA ASN A 93 -6.17 9.78 21.02
C ASN A 93 -6.16 9.57 19.50
N ALA A 94 -5.01 9.34 18.85
CA ALA A 94 -4.91 8.94 17.44
C ALA A 94 -5.29 7.47 17.27
N LEU A 95 -4.84 6.60 18.18
CA LEU A 95 -5.29 5.21 18.27
C LEU A 95 -6.81 5.13 18.54
N ALA A 96 -7.35 5.97 19.43
CA ALA A 96 -8.79 6.06 19.68
C ALA A 96 -9.59 6.68 18.51
N ARG A 97 -8.96 7.49 17.64
CA ARG A 97 -9.58 8.04 16.41
C ARG A 97 -9.48 7.08 15.21
N HIS A 98 -8.50 6.18 15.20
CA HIS A 98 -8.32 5.15 14.17
C HIS A 98 -9.14 3.87 14.43
N TYR A 99 -9.74 3.73 15.63
CA TYR A 99 -10.69 2.68 15.98
C TYR A 99 -11.99 3.29 16.54
N PRO A 100 -12.95 3.71 15.71
CA PRO A 100 -14.26 4.11 16.21
C PRO A 100 -14.96 2.91 16.85
N ILE A 101 -15.27 3.03 18.15
CA ILE A 101 -16.16 2.11 18.87
C ILE A 101 -17.55 2.23 18.23
N PRO A 102 -18.16 1.15 17.72
CA PRO A 102 -19.60 1.13 17.51
C PRO A 102 -20.25 1.15 18.88
N VAL A 103 -21.08 2.16 19.14
CA VAL A 103 -21.98 2.15 20.30
C VAL A 103 -22.95 0.98 20.08
N SER A 104 -22.74 -0.15 20.73
CA SER A 104 -23.73 -1.21 20.80
C SER A 104 -24.29 -1.30 22.22
N ASN A 105 -25.61 -1.12 22.27
CA ASN A 105 -26.44 -1.48 23.40
C ASN A 105 -26.10 -2.90 23.88
N THR A 106 -26.06 -3.03 25.20
CA THR A 106 -26.02 -4.26 25.96
C THR A 106 -26.98 -5.30 25.40
N HIS A 107 -26.52 -6.29 24.64
CA HIS A 107 -27.14 -7.62 24.54
C HIS A 107 -26.01 -8.64 24.36
N SER A 108 -26.02 -9.64 25.23
CA SER A 108 -25.14 -10.81 25.27
C SER A 108 -24.99 -11.46 23.89
N TYR A 109 -23.79 -11.41 23.33
CA TYR A 109 -23.42 -12.21 22.15
C TYR A 109 -22.52 -13.37 22.57
N THR A 110 -23.07 -14.56 22.44
CA THR A 110 -22.36 -15.82 22.26
C THR A 110 -21.26 -15.66 21.21
N MET A 111 -20.05 -16.10 21.54
CA MET A 111 -18.92 -16.18 20.60
C MET A 111 -19.31 -16.96 19.35
N SER A 112 -19.49 -16.26 18.23
CA SER A 112 -19.21 -16.80 16.91
C SER A 112 -17.95 -16.11 16.41
N ALA A 113 -16.84 -16.86 16.43
CA ALA A 113 -15.59 -16.44 15.84
C ALA A 113 -15.78 -16.29 14.33
N MET A 114 -15.81 -15.05 13.81
CA MET A 114 -15.35 -14.82 12.45
C MET A 114 -13.82 -14.93 12.48
N ALA A 115 -13.31 -16.14 12.27
CA ALA A 115 -11.89 -16.38 12.07
C ALA A 115 -11.39 -15.47 10.94
N THR A 116 -10.41 -14.61 11.22
CA THR A 116 -9.67 -13.90 10.18
C THR A 116 -8.96 -14.95 9.33
N THR A 117 -9.45 -15.17 8.12
CA THR A 117 -8.81 -16.06 7.15
C THR A 117 -7.38 -15.56 6.84
N PRO A 118 -6.44 -16.43 6.42
CA PRO A 118 -5.04 -16.05 6.16
C PRO A 118 -4.83 -14.93 5.12
N HIS A 119 -5.87 -14.62 4.35
CA HIS A 119 -5.91 -13.55 3.35
C HIS A 119 -6.60 -12.26 3.86
N GLY A 120 -7.04 -12.21 5.11
CA GLY A 120 -7.47 -10.99 5.79
C GLY A 120 -8.73 -10.30 5.26
N LEU A 121 -9.51 -10.91 4.36
CA LEU A 121 -10.77 -10.37 3.85
C LEU A 121 -11.95 -11.30 4.16
N THR A 122 -13.10 -10.74 4.48
CA THR A 122 -14.31 -11.54 4.68
C THR A 122 -14.98 -11.93 3.36
N THR A 123 -15.81 -12.95 3.41
CA THR A 123 -16.70 -13.38 2.32
C THR A 123 -17.54 -12.23 1.76
N VAL A 124 -18.13 -11.41 2.63
CA VAL A 124 -18.94 -10.24 2.23
C VAL A 124 -18.08 -9.19 1.53
N GLN A 125 -16.86 -8.97 2.02
CA GLN A 125 -15.93 -8.03 1.38
C GLN A 125 -15.54 -8.48 -0.03
N LEU A 126 -15.28 -9.77 -0.22
CA LEU A 126 -15.00 -10.35 -1.53
C LEU A 126 -16.17 -10.14 -2.50
N ASP A 127 -17.40 -10.47 -2.08
CA ASP A 127 -18.59 -10.28 -2.94
C ASP A 127 -18.77 -8.82 -3.37
N ARG A 128 -18.64 -7.89 -2.42
CA ARG A 128 -18.73 -6.45 -2.70
C ARG A 128 -17.64 -5.98 -3.66
N TYR A 129 -16.42 -6.50 -3.53
CA TYR A 129 -15.35 -6.22 -4.48
C TYR A 129 -15.68 -6.73 -5.89
N LEU A 130 -16.16 -7.98 -6.01
CA LEU A 130 -16.52 -8.58 -7.30
C LEU A 130 -17.66 -7.81 -7.99
N GLU A 131 -18.62 -7.34 -7.20
CA GLU A 131 -19.70 -6.47 -7.65
C GLU A 131 -19.17 -5.10 -8.11
N TYR A 132 -18.31 -4.48 -7.30
CA TYR A 132 -17.75 -3.16 -7.60
C TYR A 132 -16.97 -3.14 -8.91
N ILE A 133 -16.14 -4.16 -9.17
CA ILE A 133 -15.40 -4.28 -10.44
C ILE A 133 -16.29 -4.71 -11.62
N GLY A 134 -17.58 -4.97 -11.36
CA GLY A 134 -18.54 -5.38 -12.37
C GLY A 134 -18.26 -6.74 -12.98
N LEU A 135 -17.67 -7.69 -12.24
CA LEU A 135 -17.29 -9.00 -12.75
C LEU A 135 -18.52 -9.78 -13.28
N PRO A 136 -18.52 -10.55 -14.37
CA PRO A 136 -19.74 -11.26 -14.82
C PRO A 136 -20.34 -12.21 -13.76
N GLN A 137 -21.67 -12.36 -13.72
CA GLN A 137 -22.40 -13.15 -12.71
C GLN A 137 -21.94 -14.61 -12.64
N GLN A 138 -21.54 -15.21 -13.77
CA GLN A 138 -20.99 -16.57 -13.85
C GLN A 138 -19.73 -16.77 -13.01
N PHE A 139 -19.01 -15.69 -12.69
CA PHE A 139 -17.81 -15.72 -11.86
C PHE A 139 -18.06 -15.26 -10.42
N ARG A 140 -19.33 -15.07 -10.03
CA ARG A 140 -19.73 -14.67 -8.68
C ARG A 140 -20.53 -15.78 -8.02
N ARG A 141 -20.73 -15.67 -6.72
CA ARG A 141 -21.70 -16.52 -6.03
C ARG A 141 -23.13 -16.29 -6.59
N PRO A 142 -23.96 -17.35 -6.64
CA PRO A 142 -23.71 -18.71 -6.14
C PRO A 142 -22.99 -19.68 -7.10
N GLU A 143 -22.60 -19.23 -8.30
CA GLU A 143 -22.16 -20.08 -9.43
C GLU A 143 -20.86 -20.89 -9.20
N LYS A 144 -20.12 -20.63 -8.10
CA LYS A 144 -18.88 -21.33 -7.69
C LYS A 144 -17.96 -21.63 -8.89
N PRO A 145 -17.43 -20.60 -9.56
CA PRO A 145 -16.64 -20.79 -10.78
C PRO A 145 -15.39 -21.64 -10.53
N GLU A 146 -14.99 -22.38 -11.56
CA GLU A 146 -13.72 -23.09 -11.56
C GLU A 146 -12.55 -22.11 -11.49
N LEU A 147 -11.51 -22.46 -10.73
CA LEU A 147 -10.29 -21.66 -10.59
C LEU A 147 -9.38 -21.87 -11.80
N ASN A 148 -9.80 -21.38 -12.96
CA ASN A 148 -9.11 -21.58 -14.24
C ASN A 148 -8.61 -20.24 -14.85
N ALA A 149 -7.97 -20.32 -16.01
CA ALA A 149 -7.40 -19.17 -16.70
C ALA A 149 -8.46 -18.15 -17.16
N GLU A 150 -9.69 -18.60 -17.45
CA GLU A 150 -10.79 -17.73 -17.85
C GLU A 150 -11.21 -16.83 -16.68
N PHE A 151 -11.46 -17.42 -15.51
CA PHE A 151 -11.81 -16.67 -14.31
C PHE A 151 -10.68 -15.71 -13.90
N LEU A 152 -9.42 -16.17 -13.94
CA LEU A 152 -8.26 -15.32 -13.66
C LEU A 152 -8.16 -14.13 -14.63
N THR A 153 -8.44 -14.36 -15.92
CA THR A 153 -8.43 -13.32 -16.95
C THR A 153 -9.54 -12.29 -16.73
N ALA A 154 -10.75 -12.76 -16.43
CA ALA A 154 -11.88 -11.89 -16.11
C ALA A 154 -11.57 -11.00 -14.89
N LEU A 155 -11.03 -11.59 -13.82
CA LEU A 155 -10.61 -10.86 -12.62
C LEU A 155 -9.57 -9.77 -12.91
N HIS A 156 -8.51 -10.10 -13.65
CA HIS A 156 -7.45 -9.15 -14.01
C HIS A 156 -8.01 -7.97 -14.80
N ILE A 157 -8.74 -8.25 -15.88
CA ILE A 157 -9.30 -7.23 -16.79
C ILE A 157 -10.26 -6.31 -16.03
N HIS A 158 -11.13 -6.88 -15.21
CA HIS A 158 -12.11 -6.09 -14.44
C HIS A 158 -11.44 -5.27 -13.34
N HIS A 159 -10.42 -5.82 -12.66
CA HIS A 159 -9.66 -5.09 -11.65
C HIS A 159 -8.97 -3.85 -12.23
N ILE A 160 -8.16 -3.99 -13.28
CA ILE A 160 -7.38 -2.87 -13.85
C ILE A 160 -8.26 -1.82 -14.55
N ALA A 161 -9.48 -2.18 -14.92
CA ALA A 161 -10.45 -1.26 -15.49
C ALA A 161 -11.25 -0.49 -14.42
N ALA A 162 -11.50 -1.12 -13.26
CA ALA A 162 -12.26 -0.54 -12.17
C ALA A 162 -11.40 0.36 -11.28
N PHE A 163 -10.16 -0.06 -10.98
CA PHE A 163 -9.25 0.69 -10.14
C PHE A 163 -8.12 1.29 -10.97
N PRO A 164 -7.95 2.63 -10.96
CA PRO A 164 -6.81 3.23 -11.64
C PRO A 164 -5.52 2.88 -10.90
N TYR A 165 -4.45 2.65 -11.65
CA TYR A 165 -3.11 2.82 -11.09
C TYR A 165 -2.95 4.31 -10.77
N GLU A 166 -2.59 4.65 -9.54
CA GLU A 166 -2.40 6.04 -9.13
C GLU A 166 -1.42 6.16 -7.97
N ASN A 167 -0.65 7.24 -7.91
CA ASN A 167 0.29 7.50 -6.81
C ASN A 167 -0.02 8.81 -6.05
N LEU A 168 -1.28 9.24 -6.05
CA LEU A 168 -1.73 10.49 -5.43
C LEU A 168 -1.44 10.55 -3.93
N SER A 169 -1.46 9.42 -3.23
CA SER A 169 -1.09 9.38 -1.81
C SER A 169 0.37 9.79 -1.53
N LEU A 170 1.24 9.82 -2.55
CA LEU A 170 2.60 10.36 -2.44
C LEU A 170 2.65 11.89 -2.63
N HIS A 171 1.66 12.44 -3.35
CA HIS A 171 1.69 13.82 -3.84
C HIS A 171 0.67 14.74 -3.17
N TYR A 172 -0.49 14.24 -2.77
CA TYR A 172 -1.61 14.96 -2.15
C TYR A 172 -1.79 14.57 -0.68
N THR A 173 -0.72 14.70 0.10
CA THR A 173 -0.72 14.44 1.56
C THR A 173 0.15 15.46 2.30
N LYS A 174 0.17 15.57 3.62
CA LYS A 174 1.24 16.36 4.30
C LYS A 174 2.45 15.50 4.63
N SER A 175 2.22 14.23 4.95
CA SER A 175 3.24 13.22 5.25
C SER A 175 2.98 11.97 4.41
N VAL A 176 4.04 11.45 3.80
CA VAL A 176 3.95 10.20 3.03
C VAL A 176 3.95 9.04 4.02
N ASP A 177 2.82 8.35 4.10
CA ASP A 177 2.65 7.08 4.81
C ASP A 177 1.76 6.17 3.96
N ILE A 178 2.37 5.19 3.30
CA ILE A 178 1.68 4.28 2.38
C ILE A 178 1.51 2.94 3.06
N SER A 179 0.32 2.71 3.58
CA SER A 179 -0.05 1.47 4.25
C SER A 179 -0.30 0.35 3.24
N LEU A 180 0.20 -0.85 3.56
CA LEU A 180 -0.08 -2.08 2.83
C LEU A 180 -1.03 -3.00 3.60
N ASP A 181 -1.68 -2.51 4.65
CA ASP A 181 -2.70 -3.26 5.38
C ASP A 181 -3.91 -3.53 4.48
N VAL A 182 -4.31 -4.79 4.36
CA VAL A 182 -5.36 -5.21 3.42
C VAL A 182 -6.72 -4.56 3.71
N GLN A 183 -7.05 -4.30 4.98
CA GLN A 183 -8.32 -3.67 5.34
C GLN A 183 -8.29 -2.20 4.94
N HIS A 184 -7.17 -1.51 5.16
CA HIS A 184 -7.01 -0.13 4.71
C HIS A 184 -7.03 -0.03 3.18
N LEU A 185 -6.31 -0.92 2.47
CA LEU A 185 -6.32 -0.97 1.00
C LEU A 185 -7.72 -1.22 0.44
N TYR A 186 -8.46 -2.15 1.03
CA TYR A 186 -9.84 -2.44 0.64
C TYR A 186 -10.73 -1.21 0.77
N GLN A 187 -10.69 -0.50 1.91
CA GLN A 187 -11.48 0.70 2.12
C GLN A 187 -11.07 1.83 1.17
N LYS A 188 -9.76 1.99 0.92
CA LYS A 188 -9.22 2.99 0.00
C LYS A 188 -9.76 2.76 -1.41
N PHE A 189 -9.62 1.55 -1.95
CA PHE A 189 -9.95 1.27 -3.36
C PHE A 189 -11.45 1.37 -3.64
N LEU A 190 -12.31 0.99 -2.68
CA LEU A 190 -13.76 1.05 -2.85
C LEU A 190 -14.36 2.42 -2.53
N ARG A 191 -13.54 3.45 -2.28
CA ARG A 191 -13.99 4.80 -1.90
C ARG A 191 -13.39 5.87 -2.80
N ASN A 192 -14.18 6.89 -3.15
CA ASN A 192 -13.75 8.10 -3.86
C ASN A 192 -13.01 7.85 -5.20
N GLY A 193 -13.26 6.69 -5.84
CA GLY A 193 -12.62 6.27 -7.10
C GLY A 193 -11.11 6.07 -7.02
N ARG A 194 -10.55 5.96 -5.81
CA ARG A 194 -9.10 5.79 -5.60
C ARG A 194 -8.62 4.42 -6.07
N GLY A 195 -7.31 4.33 -6.24
CA GLY A 195 -6.62 3.07 -6.48
C GLY A 195 -5.32 3.05 -5.70
N GLY A 196 -4.25 2.67 -6.36
CA GLY A 196 -2.93 2.72 -5.76
C GLY A 196 -1.83 2.39 -6.75
N TYR A 197 -0.60 2.65 -6.34
CA TYR A 197 0.56 2.31 -7.14
C TYR A 197 0.90 0.82 -6.97
N CYS A 198 2.04 0.38 -7.51
CA CYS A 198 2.36 -1.04 -7.68
C CYS A 198 2.22 -1.87 -6.40
N MET A 199 2.67 -1.36 -5.25
CA MET A 199 2.61 -2.11 -3.99
C MET A 199 1.16 -2.31 -3.55
N GLU A 200 0.39 -1.22 -3.46
CA GLU A 200 -0.98 -1.22 -2.94
C GLU A 200 -1.91 -2.10 -3.78
N THR A 201 -1.89 -1.92 -5.10
CA THR A 201 -2.79 -2.65 -6.01
C THR A 201 -2.45 -4.13 -6.10
N SER A 202 -1.16 -4.48 -6.22
CA SER A 202 -0.74 -5.88 -6.30
C SER A 202 -0.95 -6.63 -4.98
N VAL A 203 -0.76 -5.97 -3.82
CA VAL A 203 -1.05 -6.56 -2.51
C VAL A 203 -2.55 -6.80 -2.34
N LEU A 204 -3.39 -5.79 -2.58
CA LEU A 204 -4.85 -5.98 -2.52
C LEU A 204 -5.30 -7.12 -3.44
N PHE A 205 -4.83 -7.14 -4.68
CA PHE A 205 -5.19 -8.18 -5.64
C PHE A 205 -4.73 -9.58 -5.20
N ASN A 206 -3.56 -9.71 -4.57
CA ASN A 206 -3.10 -10.96 -3.99
C ASN A 206 -4.08 -11.49 -2.92
N HIS A 207 -4.49 -10.61 -2.00
CA HIS A 207 -5.43 -10.95 -0.94
C HIS A 207 -6.80 -11.35 -1.50
N ILE A 208 -7.27 -10.68 -2.57
CA ILE A 208 -8.49 -11.06 -3.29
C ILE A 208 -8.33 -12.46 -3.91
N LEU A 209 -7.25 -12.70 -4.67
CA LEU A 209 -7.00 -14.00 -5.30
C LEU A 209 -7.02 -15.14 -4.28
N ARG A 210 -6.28 -14.98 -3.17
CA ARG A 210 -6.22 -15.96 -2.09
C ARG A 210 -7.58 -16.14 -1.40
N GLY A 211 -8.35 -15.07 -1.23
CA GLY A 211 -9.71 -15.14 -0.68
C GLY A 211 -10.72 -15.83 -1.58
N LEU A 212 -10.50 -15.80 -2.90
CA LEU A 212 -11.29 -16.56 -3.88
C LEU A 212 -10.81 -18.02 -4.03
N GLY A 213 -9.73 -18.41 -3.33
CA GLY A 213 -9.20 -19.78 -3.32
C GLY A 213 -8.06 -20.03 -4.31
N PHE A 214 -7.59 -19.04 -5.07
CA PHE A 214 -6.41 -19.22 -5.92
C PHE A 214 -5.16 -19.42 -5.06
N ARG A 215 -4.29 -20.35 -5.49
CA ARG A 215 -2.92 -20.43 -4.98
C ARG A 215 -2.09 -19.32 -5.62
N ALA A 216 -1.94 -18.21 -4.90
CA ALA A 216 -1.26 -17.02 -5.37
C ALA A 216 -0.29 -16.48 -4.33
N TYR A 217 0.87 -16.00 -4.78
CA TYR A 217 1.88 -15.36 -3.96
C TYR A 217 2.51 -14.18 -4.70
N LEU A 218 3.21 -13.32 -3.97
CA LEU A 218 3.88 -12.14 -4.51
C LEU A 218 5.39 -12.37 -4.54
N THR A 219 6.04 -11.77 -5.52
CA THR A 219 7.49 -11.69 -5.61
C THR A 219 7.90 -10.29 -6.06
N GLY A 220 9.10 -9.88 -5.69
CA GLY A 220 9.62 -8.59 -6.10
C GLY A 220 10.06 -8.59 -7.58
N ALA A 221 10.08 -7.40 -8.18
CA ALA A 221 10.55 -7.18 -9.53
C ALA A 221 11.51 -5.99 -9.61
N ARG A 222 12.47 -6.11 -10.51
CA ARG A 222 13.41 -5.06 -10.90
C ARG A 222 12.93 -4.42 -12.18
N ILE A 223 12.96 -3.10 -12.27
CA ILE A 223 12.55 -2.39 -13.47
C ILE A 223 13.75 -1.76 -14.17
N ARG A 224 13.67 -1.55 -15.48
CA ARG A 224 14.61 -0.68 -16.19
C ARG A 224 14.07 0.75 -16.16
N PRO A 225 14.92 1.76 -15.91
CA PRO A 225 14.51 3.14 -16.05
C PRO A 225 14.16 3.45 -17.51
N ARG A 226 13.47 4.56 -17.72
CA ARG A 226 13.16 5.05 -19.07
C ARG A 226 14.07 6.22 -19.45
N LYS A 227 14.39 6.29 -20.73
CA LYS A 227 14.82 7.52 -21.39
C LYS A 227 13.98 7.66 -22.66
N ASP A 228 13.45 8.84 -22.90
CA ASP A 228 12.60 9.13 -24.07
C ASP A 228 11.42 8.15 -24.22
N GLY A 229 10.86 7.71 -23.07
CA GLY A 229 9.75 6.76 -23.02
C GLY A 229 10.11 5.29 -23.22
N ILE A 230 11.38 4.96 -23.51
CA ILE A 230 11.85 3.60 -23.81
C ILE A 230 12.64 3.05 -22.62
N PRO A 231 12.39 1.80 -22.18
CA PRO A 231 13.20 1.15 -21.15
C PRO A 231 14.64 0.93 -21.62
N GLN A 232 15.59 1.42 -20.85
CA GLN A 232 17.02 1.31 -21.16
C GLN A 232 17.89 1.39 -19.90
N GLY A 233 19.18 1.07 -20.04
CA GLY A 233 20.12 1.03 -18.91
C GLY A 233 20.00 -0.26 -18.07
N PRO A 234 20.72 -0.31 -16.94
CA PRO A 234 20.71 -1.46 -16.04
C PRO A 234 19.35 -1.61 -15.33
N TYR A 235 19.08 -2.83 -14.85
CA TYR A 235 17.95 -3.06 -13.95
C TYR A 235 18.19 -2.39 -12.61
N SER A 236 17.13 -1.85 -12.01
CA SER A 236 17.15 -1.30 -10.65
C SER A 236 17.29 -2.38 -9.58
N GLY A 237 17.28 -1.93 -8.32
CA GLY A 237 16.88 -2.77 -7.19
C GLY A 237 15.43 -3.23 -7.29
N TRP A 238 14.97 -3.96 -6.28
CA TRP A 238 13.58 -4.39 -6.16
C TRP A 238 12.69 -3.18 -5.82
N CYS A 239 11.80 -2.83 -6.74
CA CYS A 239 10.94 -1.63 -6.62
C CYS A 239 9.56 -1.80 -7.26
N HIS A 240 9.23 -3.02 -7.66
CA HIS A 240 7.93 -3.42 -8.19
C HIS A 240 7.59 -4.80 -7.64
N VAL A 241 6.33 -5.22 -7.79
CA VAL A 241 5.81 -6.51 -7.28
C VAL A 241 4.90 -7.17 -8.32
N VAL A 242 5.00 -8.49 -8.42
CA VAL A 242 4.25 -9.30 -9.38
C VAL A 242 3.55 -10.44 -8.64
N ASN A 243 2.27 -10.69 -8.96
CA ASN A 243 1.58 -11.89 -8.49
C ASN A 243 1.93 -13.09 -9.38
N ILE A 244 2.27 -14.22 -8.75
CA ILE A 244 2.37 -15.52 -9.39
C ILE A 244 1.22 -16.40 -8.91
N ILE A 245 0.48 -16.96 -9.85
CA ILE A 245 -0.68 -17.83 -9.61
C ILE A 245 -0.35 -19.21 -10.15
N VAL A 246 -0.70 -20.25 -9.41
CA VAL A 246 -0.66 -21.63 -9.90
C VAL A 246 -2.08 -22.20 -9.89
N LEU A 247 -2.58 -22.52 -11.06
CA LEU A 247 -3.91 -23.08 -11.25
C LEU A 247 -3.96 -24.57 -10.83
N PRO A 248 -5.15 -25.16 -10.63
CA PRO A 248 -5.31 -26.57 -10.26
C PRO A 248 -4.70 -27.56 -11.26
N ASP A 249 -4.64 -27.20 -12.54
CA ASP A 249 -4.00 -28.01 -13.60
C ASP A 249 -2.45 -27.94 -13.57
N GLY A 250 -1.87 -27.18 -12.63
CA GLY A 250 -0.43 -26.98 -12.48
C GLY A 250 0.15 -25.87 -13.36
N SER A 251 -0.64 -25.28 -14.26
CA SER A 251 -0.21 -24.15 -15.07
C SER A 251 0.03 -22.90 -14.21
N ARG A 252 0.98 -22.06 -14.64
CA ARG A 252 1.46 -20.92 -13.88
C ARG A 252 1.31 -19.63 -14.67
N TYR A 253 0.83 -18.59 -14.00
CA TYR A 253 0.58 -17.29 -14.59
C TYR A 253 1.19 -16.18 -13.75
N SER A 254 1.69 -15.15 -14.42
CA SER A 254 1.93 -13.84 -13.82
C SER A 254 0.68 -12.98 -14.00
N CYS A 255 0.21 -12.36 -12.93
CA CYS A 255 -0.82 -11.31 -12.97
C CYS A 255 -0.26 -10.02 -12.40
N ASP A 256 0.24 -9.17 -13.28
CA ASP A 256 0.72 -7.84 -12.90
C ASP A 256 -0.38 -6.80 -13.17
N VAL A 257 -1.15 -6.48 -12.12
CA VAL A 257 -2.18 -5.42 -12.13
C VAL A 257 -1.61 -4.06 -11.74
N GLY A 258 -0.32 -3.99 -11.42
CA GLY A 258 0.30 -2.84 -10.76
C GLY A 258 1.45 -2.19 -11.50
N PHE A 259 1.78 -2.61 -12.72
CA PHE A 259 2.87 -2.00 -13.48
C PHE A 259 2.54 -0.61 -14.04
N GLY A 260 1.25 -0.28 -14.13
CA GLY A 260 0.76 0.95 -14.77
C GLY A 260 0.61 0.81 -16.29
N GLY A 261 0.90 1.88 -17.03
CA GLY A 261 0.45 2.06 -18.41
C GLY A 261 0.91 0.98 -19.40
N ASP A 262 2.13 0.48 -19.27
CA ASP A 262 2.70 -0.50 -20.21
C ASP A 262 2.69 -1.94 -19.65
N GLY A 263 1.90 -2.15 -18.60
CA GLY A 263 1.69 -3.45 -18.00
C GLY A 263 0.86 -4.38 -18.88
N PRO A 264 0.82 -5.67 -18.53
CA PRO A 264 -0.04 -6.63 -19.22
C PRO A 264 -1.52 -6.33 -18.93
N THR A 265 -2.35 -6.37 -19.97
CA THR A 265 -3.81 -6.15 -19.89
C THR A 265 -4.59 -7.40 -19.49
N LYS A 266 -3.90 -8.53 -19.33
CA LYS A 266 -4.43 -9.85 -18.93
C LYS A 266 -3.30 -10.70 -18.32
N PRO A 267 -3.62 -11.80 -17.62
CA PRO A 267 -2.63 -12.72 -17.11
C PRO A 267 -1.73 -13.25 -18.23
N LEU A 268 -0.44 -13.38 -17.94
CA LEU A 268 0.52 -13.94 -18.88
C LEU A 268 0.99 -15.30 -18.37
N PRO A 269 0.93 -16.37 -19.19
CA PRO A 269 1.46 -17.67 -18.78
C PRO A 269 2.98 -17.55 -18.58
N LEU A 270 3.51 -18.21 -17.55
CA LEU A 270 4.95 -18.32 -17.32
C LEU A 270 5.55 -19.36 -18.29
N ILE A 271 5.49 -19.05 -19.58
CA ILE A 271 6.03 -19.83 -20.69
C ILE A 271 6.96 -18.92 -21.49
N SER A 272 8.25 -19.27 -21.51
CA SER A 272 9.27 -18.45 -22.18
C SER A 272 9.00 -18.38 -23.67
N GLY A 273 8.97 -17.17 -24.23
CA GLY A 273 8.74 -16.93 -25.66
C GLY A 273 7.28 -16.87 -26.08
N ASN A 274 6.32 -17.20 -25.21
CA ASN A 274 4.90 -17.10 -25.53
C ASN A 274 4.51 -15.62 -25.74
N THR A 275 4.06 -15.30 -26.95
CA THR A 275 3.73 -13.93 -27.36
C THR A 275 2.23 -13.73 -27.38
N ILE A 276 1.77 -12.63 -26.77
CA ILE A 276 0.36 -12.30 -26.63
C ILE A 276 0.13 -10.85 -27.05
N VAL A 277 -0.98 -10.58 -27.75
CA VAL A 277 -1.46 -9.23 -28.03
C VAL A 277 -1.95 -8.57 -26.73
N ASN A 278 -1.41 -7.39 -26.42
CA ASN A 278 -1.64 -6.66 -25.19
C ASN A 278 -2.67 -5.52 -25.36
N LEU A 279 -2.31 -4.47 -26.10
CA LEU A 279 -3.15 -3.31 -26.36
C LEU A 279 -2.93 -2.83 -27.80
N GLY A 280 -3.94 -3.02 -28.64
CA GLY A 280 -3.85 -2.70 -30.07
C GLY A 280 -2.72 -3.47 -30.75
N LEU A 281 -1.76 -2.76 -31.36
CA LEU A 281 -0.59 -3.39 -32.02
C LEU A 281 0.51 -3.85 -31.05
N GLN A 282 0.38 -3.56 -29.75
CA GLN A 282 1.39 -3.96 -28.78
C GLN A 282 1.32 -5.46 -28.51
N GLU A 283 2.48 -6.11 -28.55
CA GLU A 283 2.66 -7.50 -28.15
C GLU A 283 3.58 -7.57 -26.94
N VAL A 284 3.33 -8.53 -26.07
CA VAL A 284 4.07 -8.78 -24.84
C VAL A 284 4.46 -10.25 -24.75
N ARG A 285 5.54 -10.54 -24.03
CA ARG A 285 5.98 -11.89 -23.72
C ARG A 285 6.85 -11.91 -22.48
N PHE A 286 7.02 -13.09 -21.90
CA PHE A 286 8.14 -13.34 -21.02
C PHE A 286 9.29 -14.05 -21.73
N GLN A 287 10.50 -13.82 -21.22
CA GLN A 287 11.71 -14.57 -21.55
C GLN A 287 12.34 -15.06 -20.25
N TYR A 288 12.57 -16.36 -20.10
CA TYR A 288 13.24 -16.91 -18.93
C TYR A 288 14.76 -16.96 -19.17
N LYS A 289 15.47 -15.94 -18.68
CA LYS A 289 16.88 -15.71 -19.03
C LYS A 289 17.66 -15.02 -17.91
N VAL A 290 18.98 -15.09 -18.00
CA VAL A 290 19.89 -14.30 -17.17
C VAL A 290 19.79 -12.82 -17.60
N ILE A 291 19.83 -11.91 -16.62
CA ILE A 291 19.90 -10.46 -16.86
C ILE A 291 21.35 -9.97 -16.75
N PRO A 292 21.74 -8.90 -17.47
CA PRO A 292 23.07 -8.31 -17.32
C PRO A 292 23.37 -7.89 -15.88
N GLY A 293 24.62 -8.08 -15.44
CA GLY A 293 25.10 -7.71 -14.10
C GLY A 293 25.18 -8.85 -13.09
N TYR A 294 24.62 -10.04 -13.40
CA TYR A 294 24.84 -11.24 -12.58
C TYR A 294 26.17 -11.88 -12.95
N LEU A 295 27.02 -12.12 -11.94
CA LEU A 295 28.37 -12.67 -12.11
C LEU A 295 28.37 -14.20 -12.19
N THR A 296 27.31 -14.85 -11.70
CA THR A 296 27.08 -16.28 -11.81
C THR A 296 25.91 -16.52 -12.74
N GLU A 297 26.10 -17.36 -13.77
CA GLU A 297 25.07 -17.65 -14.77
C GLU A 297 23.84 -18.50 -14.35
N PRO A 298 23.73 -19.17 -13.17
CA PRO A 298 22.59 -20.04 -12.94
C PRO A 298 21.29 -19.30 -12.65
N GLN A 299 21.33 -18.03 -12.24
CA GLN A 299 20.11 -17.31 -11.82
C GLN A 299 19.38 -16.70 -13.03
N LYS A 300 18.39 -17.43 -13.53
CA LYS A 300 17.45 -16.94 -14.54
C LYS A 300 16.29 -16.19 -13.87
N LEU A 301 15.78 -15.18 -14.56
CA LEU A 301 14.60 -14.42 -14.18
C LEU A 301 13.59 -14.44 -15.32
N TRP A 302 12.32 -14.25 -15.00
CA TRP A 302 11.29 -13.95 -15.97
C TRP A 302 11.40 -12.48 -16.38
N VAL A 303 11.78 -12.24 -17.63
CA VAL A 303 11.93 -10.90 -18.20
C VAL A 303 10.72 -10.56 -19.04
N TYR A 304 9.91 -9.60 -18.57
CA TYR A 304 8.82 -9.03 -19.36
C TYR A 304 9.38 -8.20 -20.51
N GLN A 305 8.89 -8.47 -21.72
CA GLN A 305 9.23 -7.71 -22.91
C GLN A 305 7.97 -7.24 -23.61
N TYR A 306 8.02 -6.06 -24.21
CA TYR A 306 6.98 -5.58 -25.12
C TYR A 306 7.59 -5.09 -26.44
N ARG A 307 6.77 -5.07 -27.49
CA ARG A 307 7.05 -4.37 -28.75
C ARG A 307 5.76 -3.75 -29.29
N ASN A 308 5.89 -2.60 -29.94
CA ASN A 308 4.75 -1.87 -30.53
C ASN A 308 4.61 -2.22 -32.02
N GLY A 309 4.22 -3.46 -32.30
CA GLY A 309 4.07 -4.01 -33.64
C GLY A 309 5.02 -5.18 -33.92
N ALA A 310 4.55 -6.16 -34.69
CA ALA A 310 5.24 -7.44 -34.91
C ALA A 310 6.64 -7.33 -35.56
N THR A 311 6.91 -6.25 -36.30
CA THR A 311 8.19 -6.00 -36.96
C THR A 311 9.17 -5.17 -36.11
N LYS A 312 8.72 -4.67 -34.95
CA LYS A 312 9.56 -3.86 -34.06
C LYS A 312 10.41 -4.73 -33.14
N PRO A 313 11.58 -4.24 -32.69
CA PRO A 313 12.41 -4.96 -31.73
C PRO A 313 11.70 -5.08 -30.37
N TRP A 314 11.99 -6.18 -29.67
CA TRP A 314 11.56 -6.38 -28.29
C TRP A 314 12.33 -5.48 -27.34
N SER A 315 11.63 -4.76 -26.47
CA SER A 315 12.23 -4.05 -25.34
C SER A 315 11.93 -4.79 -24.05
N SER A 316 12.97 -5.10 -23.28
CA SER A 316 12.81 -5.68 -21.94
C SER A 316 12.37 -4.60 -20.96
N PHE A 317 11.57 -4.88 -19.95
CA PHE A 317 11.14 -3.81 -19.05
C PHE A 317 11.37 -4.13 -17.59
N TYR A 318 10.80 -5.21 -17.10
CA TYR A 318 11.04 -5.66 -15.75
C TYR A 318 11.45 -7.14 -15.73
N ALA A 319 12.10 -7.53 -14.66
CA ALA A 319 12.53 -8.90 -14.41
C ALA A 319 12.23 -9.30 -12.97
N PHE A 320 11.74 -10.52 -12.77
CA PHE A 320 11.37 -11.04 -11.45
C PHE A 320 11.79 -12.51 -11.30
N GLY A 321 12.02 -12.90 -10.05
CA GLY A 321 12.30 -14.28 -9.67
C GLY A 321 11.01 -15.07 -9.43
N GLU A 322 11.12 -16.22 -8.77
CA GLU A 322 9.94 -16.98 -8.36
C GLU A 322 9.85 -17.14 -6.84
N ASP A 323 10.78 -16.55 -6.10
CA ASP A 323 10.84 -16.59 -4.65
C ASP A 323 9.58 -15.93 -4.07
N GLU A 324 8.92 -16.65 -3.16
CA GLU A 324 7.77 -16.13 -2.42
C GLU A 324 8.25 -15.14 -1.37
N TRP A 325 7.75 -13.90 -1.48
CA TRP A 325 8.09 -12.81 -0.58
C TRP A 325 7.06 -12.70 0.54
N LEU A 326 7.54 -12.32 1.72
CA LEU A 326 6.74 -12.11 2.92
C LEU A 326 6.31 -10.64 3.05
N PRO A 327 5.28 -10.32 3.86
CA PRO A 327 4.79 -8.95 4.04
C PRO A 327 5.87 -7.89 4.30
N ARG A 328 6.89 -8.22 5.11
CA ARG A 328 8.00 -7.31 5.45
C ARG A 328 8.90 -6.96 4.28
N ASP A 329 9.03 -7.85 3.30
CA ASP A 329 9.81 -7.57 2.08
C ASP A 329 9.15 -6.44 1.28
N PHE A 330 7.81 -6.45 1.21
CA PHE A 330 7.04 -5.39 0.55
C PHE A 330 7.08 -4.08 1.32
N GLU A 331 6.99 -4.10 2.65
CA GLU A 331 7.12 -2.88 3.47
C GLU A 331 8.46 -2.17 3.24
N ALA A 332 9.56 -2.94 3.16
CA ALA A 332 10.90 -2.39 2.92
C ALA A 332 10.99 -1.70 1.55
N ILE A 333 10.54 -2.36 0.49
CA ILE A 333 10.58 -1.77 -0.87
C ILE A 333 9.53 -0.67 -1.05
N ASN A 334 8.41 -0.71 -0.33
CA ASN A 334 7.37 0.32 -0.31
C ASN A 334 7.91 1.61 0.30
N TYR A 335 8.63 1.51 1.43
CA TYR A 335 9.32 2.65 2.03
C TYR A 335 10.33 3.26 1.05
N TRP A 336 11.21 2.45 0.44
CA TRP A 336 12.16 2.95 -0.56
C TRP A 336 11.44 3.62 -1.75
N THR A 337 10.39 2.99 -2.26
CA THR A 337 9.67 3.47 -3.45
C THR A 337 8.88 4.76 -3.18
N SER A 338 8.34 4.91 -1.97
CA SER A 338 7.51 6.07 -1.58
C SER A 338 8.33 7.25 -1.05
N THR A 339 9.57 7.04 -0.59
CA THR A 339 10.35 8.09 0.10
C THR A 339 11.67 8.46 -0.58
N TYR A 340 12.28 7.56 -1.35
CA TYR A 340 13.58 7.86 -1.95
C TYR A 340 13.46 8.94 -3.03
N PRO A 341 14.11 10.12 -2.89
CA PRO A 341 13.91 11.25 -3.81
C PRO A 341 14.28 10.97 -5.27
N GLY A 342 15.13 9.97 -5.52
CA GLY A 342 15.52 9.55 -6.87
C GLY A 342 14.53 8.60 -7.55
N ASN A 343 13.51 8.11 -6.84
CA ASN A 343 12.48 7.27 -7.42
C ASN A 343 11.43 8.13 -8.14
N HIS A 344 11.13 7.82 -9.40
CA HIS A 344 10.10 8.55 -10.16
C HIS A 344 8.74 8.68 -9.48
N GLN A 345 8.37 7.75 -8.60
CA GLN A 345 7.13 7.82 -7.84
C GLN A 345 7.06 9.06 -6.95
N THR A 346 8.19 9.59 -6.46
CA THR A 346 8.23 10.73 -5.54
C THR A 346 8.23 12.08 -6.24
N TYR A 347 8.41 12.13 -7.56
CA TYR A 347 8.43 13.39 -8.32
C TYR A 347 7.59 13.39 -9.60
N THR A 348 7.07 12.23 -10.02
CA THR A 348 6.14 12.11 -11.14
C THR A 348 4.79 11.69 -10.59
N MET A 349 3.80 12.57 -10.68
CA MET A 349 2.42 12.17 -10.39
C MET A 349 1.88 11.44 -11.61
N LEU A 350 1.36 10.22 -11.39
CA LEU A 350 0.94 9.33 -12.44
C LEU A 350 -0.39 8.68 -12.10
N ILE A 351 -1.33 8.75 -13.03
CA ILE A 351 -2.57 7.97 -13.03
C ILE A 351 -2.68 7.24 -14.35
N VAL A 352 -3.13 5.99 -14.32
CA VAL A 352 -3.49 5.20 -15.50
C VAL A 352 -4.83 4.53 -15.23
N ARG A 353 -5.80 4.80 -16.09
CA ARG A 353 -7.10 4.12 -16.11
C ARG A 353 -7.27 3.37 -17.42
N PHE A 354 -7.46 2.06 -17.34
CA PHE A 354 -7.75 1.26 -18.52
C PHE A 354 -9.22 1.40 -18.92
N LEU A 355 -9.47 1.35 -20.24
CA LEU A 355 -10.80 1.42 -20.83
C LEU A 355 -11.19 0.02 -21.29
N LYS A 356 -12.33 -0.46 -20.79
CA LYS A 356 -12.85 -1.80 -21.07
C LYS A 356 -14.13 -1.71 -21.89
N ARG A 357 -14.30 -2.63 -22.85
CA ARG A 357 -15.60 -2.92 -23.47
C ARG A 357 -16.18 -4.21 -22.87
N PRO A 358 -17.51 -4.36 -22.81
CA PRO A 358 -18.14 -5.57 -22.28
C PRO A 358 -17.58 -6.86 -22.89
N ASP A 359 -17.41 -6.90 -24.21
CA ASP A 359 -17.16 -8.16 -24.94
C ASP A 359 -15.73 -8.32 -25.49
N SER A 360 -14.92 -7.26 -25.50
CA SER A 360 -13.60 -7.25 -26.16
C SER A 360 -12.43 -6.94 -25.22
N GLY A 361 -12.65 -6.94 -23.90
CA GLY A 361 -11.63 -6.63 -22.91
C GLY A 361 -11.13 -5.18 -22.97
N ILE A 362 -9.85 -4.97 -22.67
CA ILE A 362 -9.22 -3.65 -22.65
C ILE A 362 -8.96 -3.16 -24.09
N TYR A 363 -9.51 -2.00 -24.45
CA TYR A 363 -9.33 -1.41 -25.78
C TYR A 363 -8.51 -0.11 -25.75
N GLY A 364 -8.25 0.44 -24.57
CA GLY A 364 -7.52 1.69 -24.43
C GLY A 364 -7.12 2.00 -23.00
N LYS A 365 -6.47 3.14 -22.83
CA LYS A 365 -6.11 3.72 -21.54
C LYS A 365 -6.11 5.25 -21.63
N VAL A 366 -6.45 5.89 -20.51
CA VAL A 366 -6.25 7.31 -20.28
C VAL A 366 -5.24 7.45 -19.14
N MET A 367 -4.33 8.41 -19.27
CA MET A 367 -3.24 8.62 -18.34
C MET A 367 -3.16 10.10 -17.98
N LEU A 368 -2.85 10.39 -16.72
CA LEU A 368 -2.46 11.72 -16.28
C LEU A 368 -1.02 11.63 -15.80
N VAL A 369 -0.12 12.38 -16.44
CA VAL A 369 1.30 12.41 -16.10
C VAL A 369 1.66 13.85 -15.75
N ASN A 370 1.85 14.12 -14.47
CA ASN A 370 1.96 15.47 -13.90
C ASN A 370 0.72 16.32 -14.26
N GLY A 371 0.80 17.18 -15.29
CA GLY A 371 -0.33 17.96 -15.80
C GLY A 371 -0.89 17.44 -17.12
N ASP A 372 -0.20 16.54 -17.82
CA ASP A 372 -0.60 16.10 -19.16
C ASP A 372 -1.61 14.95 -19.11
N VAL A 373 -2.77 15.15 -19.72
CA VAL A 373 -3.74 14.08 -19.98
C VAL A 373 -3.45 13.46 -21.34
N LYS A 374 -3.19 12.17 -21.35
CA LYS A 374 -2.84 11.40 -22.54
C LYS A 374 -3.80 10.24 -22.74
N GLN A 375 -4.06 9.87 -23.98
CA GLN A 375 -4.90 8.73 -24.32
C GLN A 375 -4.21 7.81 -25.31
N ASN A 376 -4.44 6.51 -25.17
CA ASN A 376 -4.06 5.52 -26.15
C ASN A 376 -5.22 4.54 -26.34
N LEU A 377 -5.76 4.46 -27.56
CA LEU A 377 -6.88 3.57 -27.93
C LEU A 377 -6.43 2.34 -28.73
N GLY A 378 -5.21 1.83 -28.46
CA GLY A 378 -4.61 0.72 -29.21
C GLY A 378 -3.61 1.14 -30.29
N GLY A 379 -3.18 2.40 -30.28
CA GLY A 379 -2.29 2.95 -31.30
C GLY A 379 -1.19 3.80 -30.68
N LYS A 380 -0.94 4.96 -31.30
CA LYS A 380 -0.04 5.97 -30.73
C LYS A 380 -0.74 6.70 -29.59
N THR A 381 0.01 7.00 -28.54
CA THR A 381 -0.47 7.87 -27.46
C THR A 381 -0.61 9.31 -27.99
N SER A 382 -1.78 9.92 -27.77
CA SER A 382 -2.07 11.32 -28.05
C SER A 382 -2.14 12.12 -26.75
N LEU A 383 -1.71 13.39 -26.81
CA LEU A 383 -1.98 14.37 -25.76
C LEU A 383 -3.38 14.91 -25.99
N LEU A 384 -4.23 14.89 -24.95
CA LEU A 384 -5.59 15.43 -25.00
C LEU A 384 -5.62 16.88 -24.51
N LEU A 385 -5.01 17.13 -23.36
CA LEU A 385 -4.86 18.47 -22.78
C LEU A 385 -3.69 18.48 -21.78
N THR A 386 -3.29 19.68 -21.37
CA THR A 386 -2.33 19.90 -20.30
C THR A 386 -2.96 20.83 -19.27
N CYS A 387 -3.06 20.37 -18.03
CA CYS A 387 -3.48 21.16 -16.87
C CYS A 387 -2.34 22.14 -16.53
N LYS A 388 -2.67 23.43 -16.42
CA LYS A 388 -1.76 24.50 -16.03
C LYS A 388 -1.83 24.82 -14.54
N THR A 389 -2.93 24.45 -13.88
CA THR A 389 -3.17 24.71 -12.46
C THR A 389 -3.65 23.45 -11.73
N GLU A 390 -3.56 23.46 -10.40
CA GLU A 390 -4.12 22.39 -9.57
C GLU A 390 -5.64 22.28 -9.71
N ASP A 391 -6.35 23.40 -9.85
CA ASP A 391 -7.82 23.37 -10.01
C ASP A 391 -8.23 22.65 -11.30
N GLU A 392 -7.54 22.94 -12.41
CA GLU A 392 -7.74 22.21 -13.67
C GLU A 392 -7.43 20.72 -13.50
N ARG A 393 -6.34 20.41 -12.78
CA ARG A 393 -5.94 19.02 -12.54
C ARG A 393 -6.94 18.28 -11.67
N ILE A 394 -7.47 18.90 -10.61
CA ILE A 394 -8.48 18.34 -9.72
C ILE A 394 -9.79 18.11 -10.48
N GLU A 395 -10.18 19.01 -11.37
CA GLU A 395 -11.36 18.79 -12.22
C GLU A 395 -11.14 17.62 -13.19
N VAL A 396 -9.94 17.45 -13.73
CA VAL A 396 -9.57 16.26 -14.52
C VAL A 396 -9.63 14.98 -13.70
N LEU A 397 -9.13 14.98 -12.45
CA LEU A 397 -9.24 13.82 -11.55
C LEU A 397 -10.70 13.37 -11.43
N LYS A 398 -11.62 14.32 -11.21
CA LYS A 398 -13.04 14.06 -11.05
C LYS A 398 -13.70 13.61 -12.36
N SER A 399 -13.59 14.41 -13.42
CA SER A 399 -14.30 14.19 -14.68
C SER A 399 -13.77 12.99 -15.49
N THR A 400 -12.46 12.74 -15.46
CA THR A 400 -11.81 11.74 -16.32
C THR A 400 -11.49 10.44 -15.60
N PHE A 401 -11.13 10.52 -14.32
CA PHE A 401 -10.71 9.37 -13.51
C PHE A 401 -11.71 9.00 -12.41
N ASN A 402 -12.78 9.78 -12.23
CA ASN A 402 -13.76 9.60 -11.16
C ASN A 402 -13.13 9.64 -9.76
N ILE A 403 -12.02 10.38 -9.60
CA ILE A 403 -11.30 10.55 -8.34
C ILE A 403 -11.70 11.87 -7.71
N THR A 404 -12.10 11.82 -6.44
CA THR A 404 -12.38 13.02 -5.66
C THR A 404 -11.42 13.13 -4.48
N LEU A 405 -10.81 14.30 -4.32
CA LEU A 405 -9.94 14.62 -3.19
C LEU A 405 -10.69 15.45 -2.14
N THR A 406 -10.43 15.14 -0.87
CA THR A 406 -10.81 15.96 0.29
C THR A 406 -10.06 17.29 0.29
N ASP A 407 -10.56 18.27 1.04
CA ASP A 407 -9.90 19.58 1.14
C ASP A 407 -8.50 19.45 1.75
N GLU A 408 -8.31 18.54 2.72
CA GLU A 408 -6.99 18.27 3.29
C GLU A 408 -6.00 17.69 2.26
N GLU A 409 -6.44 16.73 1.43
CA GLU A 409 -5.61 16.16 0.37
C GLU A 409 -5.21 17.21 -0.66
N ARG A 410 -6.14 18.09 -1.07
CA ARG A 410 -5.88 19.19 -2.01
C ARG A 410 -4.79 20.13 -1.51
N GLU A 411 -4.80 20.43 -0.22
CA GLU A 411 -3.75 21.26 0.41
C GLU A 411 -2.40 20.53 0.49
N GLY A 412 -2.42 19.19 0.52
CA GLY A 412 -1.22 18.37 0.70
C GLY A 412 -0.18 18.53 -0.40
N ILE A 413 -0.56 18.90 -1.63
CA ILE A 413 0.39 19.03 -2.74
C ILE A 413 1.21 20.32 -2.72
N LYS A 414 0.76 21.33 -1.96
CA LYS A 414 1.42 22.64 -1.93
C LYS A 414 2.88 22.52 -1.48
N GLY A 415 3.78 23.12 -2.25
CA GLY A 415 5.22 23.07 -1.97
C GLY A 415 5.92 21.79 -2.42
N ARG A 416 5.21 20.78 -2.94
CA ARG A 416 5.84 19.58 -3.51
C ARG A 416 6.35 19.83 -4.93
N VAL A 417 7.30 18.99 -5.34
CA VAL A 417 7.88 19.02 -6.70
C VAL A 417 6.84 18.78 -7.80
N ALA A 418 5.77 18.05 -7.52
CA ALA A 418 4.70 17.73 -8.48
C ALA A 418 3.57 18.76 -8.53
N GLU A 419 3.63 19.82 -7.70
CA GLU A 419 2.68 20.93 -7.69
C GLU A 419 2.70 21.69 -9.04
N LEU A 420 1.55 21.87 -9.68
CA LEU A 420 1.42 22.77 -10.82
C LEU A 420 1.31 24.20 -10.30
N ARG A 421 2.37 24.97 -10.49
CA ARG A 421 2.37 26.39 -10.20
C ARG A 421 1.96 27.15 -11.45
N SER A 422 0.95 28.00 -11.33
CA SER A 422 0.74 29.07 -12.28
C SER A 422 1.98 29.96 -12.25
N PHE A 423 2.82 29.91 -13.28
CA PHE A 423 3.79 30.98 -13.48
C PHE A 423 3.01 32.26 -13.77
N PRO A 424 3.22 33.36 -13.03
CA PRO A 424 2.68 34.63 -13.46
C PRO A 424 3.27 34.94 -14.85
N ASN A 425 2.37 35.23 -15.80
CA ASN A 425 2.72 35.65 -17.16
C ASN A 425 3.58 36.91 -17.17
#